data_AF-A0A936DXW2-F1
#
_entry.id   AF-A0A936DXW2-F1
#
_cell.length_a   1.000
_cell.length_b   1.000
_cell.length_c   1.000
_cell.angle_alpha   90.00
_cell.angle_beta   90.00
_cell.angle_gamma   90.00
#
_symmetry.space_group_name_H-M   'P 1'
#
loop_
_entity.id
_entity.type
_entity.pdbx_description
1 polymer ?
#
loop_
_entity_poly.entity_id
_entity_poly.type
_entity_poly.pdbx_seq_one_letter_code
_entity_poly.pdbx_strand_id
1 'polypeptide(L)'
;MSKVNNRYFIFLVFAISIVAGIFAYSIAAQQVSLPQRVSKLRVEINTIQTSASNFDDRLRTLREWGDDLASRGRFTPQVMPVMFFRALTAGLNQESSRTISSWTQILGFIEDNYGKTGEFKRTDKNQLIAGEFTTLTLEYTVGAIEAKPGGIFRIGQHFMSDGARIQNSNPEGHSFVTFKASRQGVELENTTSNWYSAYGGFRAPEPMPAVRIKTGTLTRGDKITITLGDTTGGSKGFSVQTRDGDNYRFPLEFDLAGNGVFVPVGVVSNVIIGSGPALINAIVPSVAGSGESFSLRLRVEDKYFNPAAFNGGSFTVKLDNKIAGQIKIPAGEVSGRLDGIRIPKEGAYKFQVVDDSGEISCQSNPILIENNPGQRIYWGELHGHSGWEEGTGSVQRYYWFARDVAFLDFASLTGHDAMMIRPAWEDIRRETAKVNQPGRFVA
;
A
#
# COMPACT_ATOMS: atom_id res chain seq x y z
N MET A 1 39.12 -64.23 -10.01
CA MET A 1 38.43 -63.73 -11.22
C MET A 1 37.45 -62.66 -10.76
N SER A 2 37.37 -61.42 -11.24
CA SER A 2 38.17 -60.62 -12.16
C SER A 2 38.14 -59.17 -11.61
N LYS A 3 39.28 -58.49 -11.59
CA LYS A 3 39.35 -57.04 -11.32
C LYS A 3 38.98 -56.33 -12.61
N VAL A 4 37.73 -55.89 -12.75
CA VAL A 4 37.34 -54.99 -13.85
C VAL A 4 37.69 -53.55 -13.46
N ASN A 5 38.38 -52.89 -14.37
CA ASN A 5 39.08 -51.62 -14.23
C ASN A 5 38.17 -50.45 -13.80
N ASN A 6 38.35 -50.00 -12.56
CA ASN A 6 37.74 -48.77 -12.02
C ASN A 6 38.22 -47.47 -12.73
N ARG A 7 39.24 -47.57 -13.59
CA ARG A 7 39.78 -46.42 -14.35
C ARG A 7 38.93 -46.02 -15.56
N TYR A 8 38.16 -46.94 -16.16
CA TYR A 8 37.29 -46.61 -17.29
C TYR A 8 35.98 -45.92 -16.86
N PHE A 9 35.47 -46.25 -15.67
CA PHE A 9 34.26 -45.63 -15.13
C PHE A 9 34.47 -44.16 -14.76
N ILE A 10 35.64 -43.83 -14.20
CA ILE A 10 36.00 -42.44 -13.85
C ILE A 10 36.20 -41.59 -15.12
N PHE A 11 36.79 -42.15 -16.18
CA PHE A 11 36.94 -41.44 -17.46
C PHE A 11 35.60 -41.19 -18.17
N LEU A 12 34.66 -42.15 -18.10
CA LEU A 12 33.32 -41.99 -18.68
C LEU A 12 32.51 -40.92 -17.96
N VAL A 13 32.58 -40.87 -16.62
CA VAL A 13 31.90 -39.86 -15.79
C VAL A 13 32.53 -38.47 -15.99
N PHE A 14 33.84 -38.36 -16.18
CA PHE A 14 34.50 -37.09 -16.51
C PHE A 14 34.16 -36.59 -17.92
N ALA A 15 34.10 -37.50 -18.92
CA ALA A 15 33.74 -37.14 -20.29
C ALA A 15 32.26 -36.68 -20.39
N ILE A 16 31.34 -37.35 -19.69
CA ILE A 16 29.93 -36.92 -19.61
C ILE A 16 29.80 -35.57 -18.89
N SER A 17 30.62 -35.30 -17.87
CA SER A 17 30.61 -34.01 -17.14
C SER A 17 31.18 -32.86 -17.97
N ILE A 18 32.18 -33.12 -18.83
CA ILE A 18 32.72 -32.12 -19.76
C ILE A 18 31.75 -31.87 -20.92
N VAL A 19 31.09 -32.90 -21.45
CA VAL A 19 30.06 -32.73 -22.49
C VAL A 19 28.81 -32.04 -21.92
N ALA A 20 28.38 -32.38 -20.71
CA ALA A 20 27.29 -31.67 -20.01
C ALA A 20 27.68 -30.24 -19.61
N GLY A 21 28.95 -30.00 -19.25
CA GLY A 21 29.50 -28.67 -19.00
C GLY A 21 29.57 -27.83 -20.27
N ILE A 22 29.93 -28.41 -21.42
CA ILE A 22 29.95 -27.75 -22.73
C ILE A 22 28.53 -27.51 -23.26
N PHE A 23 27.58 -28.42 -23.01
CA PHE A 23 26.15 -28.22 -23.31
C PHE A 23 25.53 -27.16 -22.39
N ALA A 24 25.87 -27.11 -21.11
CA ALA A 24 25.45 -26.05 -20.21
C ALA A 24 26.08 -24.68 -20.58
N TYR A 25 27.33 -24.67 -21.07
CA TYR A 25 27.99 -23.46 -21.58
C TYR A 25 27.45 -23.00 -22.94
N SER A 26 26.86 -23.90 -23.74
CA SER A 26 26.24 -23.55 -25.03
C SER A 26 24.73 -23.29 -24.94
N ILE A 27 24.07 -23.69 -23.85
CA ILE A 27 22.71 -23.23 -23.47
C ILE A 27 22.77 -21.90 -22.70
N ALA A 28 23.95 -21.48 -22.21
CA ALA A 28 24.26 -20.08 -21.97
C ALA A 28 24.47 -19.29 -23.29
N ALA A 29 23.68 -19.59 -24.32
CA ALA A 29 23.41 -18.63 -25.37
C ALA A 29 22.96 -17.34 -24.66
N GLN A 30 23.76 -16.28 -24.80
CA GLN A 30 23.56 -14.98 -24.16
C GLN A 30 22.06 -14.66 -24.10
N GLN A 31 21.46 -14.76 -22.91
CA GLN A 31 20.11 -14.25 -22.72
C GLN A 31 20.13 -12.79 -23.16
N VAL A 32 19.31 -12.47 -24.17
CA VAL A 32 19.20 -11.11 -24.70
C VAL A 32 18.91 -10.18 -23.53
N SER A 33 19.79 -9.20 -23.32
CA SER A 33 19.73 -8.30 -22.16
C SER A 33 18.40 -7.54 -22.12
N LEU A 34 17.99 -7.09 -20.94
CA LEU A 34 16.75 -6.30 -20.80
C LEU A 34 16.73 -5.07 -21.73
N PRO A 35 17.80 -4.24 -21.83
CA PRO A 35 17.81 -3.11 -22.77
C PRO A 35 17.62 -3.51 -24.23
N GLN A 36 18.21 -4.63 -24.66
CA GLN A 36 18.03 -5.14 -26.03
C GLN A 36 16.58 -5.59 -26.27
N ARG A 37 15.96 -6.29 -25.30
CA ARG A 37 14.54 -6.70 -25.41
C ARG A 37 13.59 -5.52 -25.39
N VAL A 38 13.82 -4.53 -24.54
CA VAL A 38 13.04 -3.28 -24.52
C VAL A 38 13.16 -2.55 -25.85
N SER A 39 14.39 -2.40 -26.38
CA SER A 39 14.63 -1.74 -27.67
C SER A 39 13.89 -2.45 -28.80
N LYS A 40 13.97 -3.78 -28.85
CA LYS A 40 13.21 -4.60 -29.80
C LYS A 40 11.70 -4.40 -29.65
N LEU A 41 11.17 -4.49 -28.42
CA LEU A 41 9.75 -4.30 -28.14
C LEU A 41 9.23 -2.94 -28.60
N ARG A 42 9.96 -1.86 -28.30
CA ARG A 42 9.59 -0.49 -28.68
C ARG A 42 9.48 -0.31 -30.20
N VAL A 43 10.32 -0.98 -30.99
CA VAL A 43 10.27 -0.96 -32.46
C VAL A 43 9.11 -1.81 -32.99
N GLU A 44 8.92 -3.00 -32.43
CA GLU A 44 7.97 -3.98 -32.93
C GLU A 44 6.53 -3.70 -32.53
N ILE A 45 6.27 -3.02 -31.41
CA ILE A 45 4.92 -2.96 -30.81
C ILE A 45 3.86 -2.34 -31.74
N ASN A 46 4.28 -1.44 -32.63
CA ASN A 46 3.40 -0.74 -33.57
C ASN A 46 3.33 -1.39 -34.96
N THR A 47 4.22 -2.34 -35.26
CA THR A 47 4.37 -2.94 -36.60
C THR A 47 4.11 -4.45 -36.61
N ILE A 48 4.32 -5.11 -35.48
CA ILE A 48 4.12 -6.55 -35.28
C ILE A 48 3.05 -6.75 -34.21
N GLN A 49 1.93 -7.34 -34.62
CA GLN A 49 0.83 -7.66 -33.72
C GLN A 49 1.27 -8.60 -32.59
N THR A 50 0.72 -8.40 -31.41
CA THR A 50 0.86 -9.37 -30.31
C THR A 50 0.13 -10.66 -30.69
N SER A 51 0.85 -11.78 -30.66
CA SER A 51 0.40 -13.10 -31.05
C SER A 51 0.90 -14.15 -30.06
N ALA A 52 0.44 -15.41 -30.20
CA ALA A 52 0.86 -16.48 -29.30
C ALA A 52 2.39 -16.70 -29.29
N SER A 53 3.08 -16.38 -30.39
CA SER A 53 4.53 -16.57 -30.50
C SER A 53 5.36 -15.49 -29.82
N ASN A 54 4.79 -14.34 -29.48
CA ASN A 54 5.51 -13.23 -28.85
C ASN A 54 4.89 -12.73 -27.53
N PHE A 55 3.71 -13.21 -27.16
CA PHE A 55 2.95 -12.74 -26.00
C PHE A 55 3.75 -12.82 -24.69
N ASP A 56 4.24 -14.01 -24.34
CA ASP A 56 4.94 -14.24 -23.07
C ASP A 56 6.25 -13.46 -22.98
N ASP A 57 6.99 -13.38 -24.09
CA ASP A 57 8.25 -12.63 -24.17
C ASP A 57 8.04 -11.13 -24.00
N ARG A 58 6.96 -10.58 -24.60
CA ARG A 58 6.57 -9.18 -24.43
C ARG A 58 6.16 -8.89 -22.99
N LEU A 59 5.32 -9.73 -22.40
CA LEU A 59 4.84 -9.54 -21.04
C LEU A 59 5.98 -9.65 -20.01
N ARG A 60 6.87 -10.63 -20.17
CA ARG A 60 8.09 -10.76 -19.35
C ARG A 60 8.98 -9.52 -19.46
N THR A 61 9.19 -9.03 -20.68
CA THR A 61 10.00 -7.82 -20.92
C THR A 61 9.38 -6.58 -20.27
N LEU A 62 8.06 -6.41 -20.35
CA LEU A 62 7.37 -5.30 -19.69
C LEU A 62 7.46 -5.38 -18.17
N ARG A 63 7.27 -6.57 -17.58
CA ARG A 63 7.39 -6.77 -16.13
C ARG A 63 8.79 -6.38 -15.64
N GLU A 64 9.83 -6.88 -16.30
CA GLU A 64 11.22 -6.61 -15.90
C GLU A 64 11.64 -5.16 -16.16
N TRP A 65 11.16 -4.54 -17.24
CA TRP A 65 11.41 -3.12 -17.53
C TRP A 65 10.73 -2.21 -16.50
N GLY A 66 9.49 -2.51 -16.15
CA GLY A 66 8.77 -1.79 -15.11
C GLY A 66 9.41 -1.94 -13.73
N ASP A 67 9.87 -3.15 -13.39
CA ASP A 67 10.61 -3.42 -12.15
C ASP A 67 11.93 -2.64 -12.10
N ASP A 68 12.70 -2.64 -13.19
CA ASP A 68 13.93 -1.85 -13.31
C ASP A 68 13.65 -0.35 -13.12
N LEU A 69 12.65 0.21 -13.80
CA LEU A 69 12.27 1.61 -13.66
C LEU A 69 11.82 1.94 -12.22
N ALA A 70 11.03 1.07 -11.59
CA ALA A 70 10.60 1.25 -10.20
C ALA A 70 11.79 1.20 -9.22
N SER A 71 12.72 0.26 -9.42
CA SER A 71 13.94 0.15 -8.60
C SER A 71 14.87 1.36 -8.72
N ARG A 72 14.88 2.02 -9.89
CA ARG A 72 15.58 3.29 -10.12
C ARG A 72 14.80 4.51 -9.61
N GLY A 73 13.69 4.32 -8.89
CA GLY A 73 12.85 5.39 -8.35
C GLY A 73 12.16 6.24 -9.42
N ARG A 74 11.92 5.67 -10.61
CA ARG A 74 11.36 6.42 -11.75
C ARG A 74 9.86 6.67 -11.64
N PHE A 75 9.15 5.77 -10.96
CA PHE A 75 7.73 5.89 -10.65
C PHE A 75 7.34 4.85 -9.58
N THR A 76 6.15 5.02 -8.99
CA THR A 76 5.55 3.99 -8.13
C THR A 76 4.57 3.16 -8.95
N PRO A 77 4.79 1.86 -9.15
CA PRO A 77 3.97 1.05 -10.04
C PRO A 77 2.67 0.58 -9.36
N GLN A 78 1.79 1.53 -9.05
CA GLN A 78 0.50 1.25 -8.36
C GLN A 78 -0.43 0.31 -9.17
N VAL A 79 -0.39 0.42 -10.50
CA VAL A 79 -1.35 -0.26 -11.40
C VAL A 79 -0.70 -1.40 -12.17
N MET A 80 0.59 -1.26 -12.45
CA MET A 80 1.33 -2.12 -13.38
C MET A 80 1.30 -3.61 -12.98
N PRO A 81 1.61 -4.01 -11.73
CA PRO A 81 1.71 -5.43 -11.40
C PRO A 81 0.37 -6.15 -11.55
N VAL A 82 -0.73 -5.51 -11.12
CA VAL A 82 -2.09 -6.02 -11.29
C VAL A 82 -2.44 -6.19 -12.77
N MET A 83 -2.12 -5.21 -13.61
CA MET A 83 -2.39 -5.28 -15.06
C MET A 83 -1.65 -6.44 -15.73
N PHE A 84 -0.37 -6.64 -15.38
CA PHE A 84 0.41 -7.73 -15.95
C PHE A 84 0.00 -9.10 -15.42
N PHE A 85 -0.34 -9.21 -14.14
CA PHE A 85 -0.92 -10.42 -13.59
C PHE A 85 -2.20 -10.81 -14.33
N ARG A 86 -3.12 -9.85 -14.54
CA ARG A 86 -4.37 -10.13 -15.26
C ARG A 86 -4.12 -10.54 -16.71
N ALA A 87 -3.26 -9.82 -17.42
CA ALA A 87 -2.88 -10.20 -18.78
C ALA A 87 -2.33 -11.63 -18.85
N LEU A 88 -1.48 -12.01 -17.88
CA LEU A 88 -0.95 -13.38 -17.77
C LEU A 88 -2.07 -14.40 -17.52
N THR A 89 -2.94 -14.17 -16.53
CA THR A 89 -4.02 -15.10 -16.16
C THR A 89 -5.09 -15.25 -17.24
N ALA A 90 -5.41 -14.18 -17.96
CA ALA A 90 -6.40 -14.18 -19.03
C ALA A 90 -5.85 -14.73 -20.35
N GLY A 91 -4.52 -14.89 -20.45
CA GLY A 91 -3.82 -15.27 -21.67
C GLY A 91 -3.97 -14.24 -22.79
N LEU A 92 -3.58 -14.65 -24.00
CA LEU A 92 -3.69 -13.82 -25.19
C LEU A 92 -5.16 -13.57 -25.56
N ASN A 93 -5.56 -12.31 -25.51
CA ASN A 93 -6.82 -11.81 -26.04
C ASN A 93 -6.66 -10.33 -26.44
N GLN A 94 -7.74 -9.69 -26.90
CA GLN A 94 -7.69 -8.30 -27.34
C GLN A 94 -7.28 -7.34 -26.21
N GLU A 95 -7.75 -7.58 -24.99
CA GLU A 95 -7.45 -6.73 -23.83
C GLU A 95 -6.01 -6.91 -23.34
N SER A 96 -5.51 -8.14 -23.26
CA SER A 96 -4.10 -8.41 -22.96
C SER A 96 -3.18 -7.81 -24.02
N SER A 97 -3.57 -7.83 -25.30
CA SER A 97 -2.82 -7.19 -26.38
C SER A 97 -2.79 -5.66 -26.24
N ARG A 98 -3.94 -5.05 -25.89
CA ARG A 98 -4.04 -3.61 -25.59
C ARG A 98 -3.20 -3.23 -24.38
N THR A 99 -3.19 -4.07 -23.34
CA THR A 99 -2.37 -3.90 -22.14
C THR A 99 -0.89 -3.85 -22.51
N ILE A 100 -0.40 -4.81 -23.30
CA ILE A 100 1.00 -4.84 -23.74
C ILE A 100 1.36 -3.58 -24.54
N SER A 101 0.50 -3.16 -25.49
CA SER A 101 0.76 -1.95 -26.28
C SER A 101 0.78 -0.68 -25.43
N SER A 102 -0.24 -0.50 -24.58
CA SER A 102 -0.38 0.69 -23.73
C SER A 102 0.76 0.78 -22.71
N TRP A 103 1.12 -0.32 -22.06
CA TRP A 103 2.23 -0.31 -21.10
C TRP A 103 3.61 -0.16 -21.74
N THR A 104 3.79 -0.60 -23.00
CA THR A 104 5.01 -0.26 -23.75
C THR A 104 5.15 1.25 -23.91
N GLN A 105 4.04 1.95 -24.22
CA GLN A 105 4.02 3.40 -24.33
C GLN A 105 4.23 4.09 -22.98
N ILE A 106 3.55 3.61 -21.92
CA ILE A 106 3.65 4.19 -20.58
C ILE A 106 5.07 4.08 -20.02
N LEU A 107 5.67 2.88 -20.06
CA LEU A 107 7.04 2.69 -19.56
C LEU A 107 8.07 3.46 -20.39
N GLY A 108 7.88 3.51 -21.71
CA GLY A 108 8.72 4.33 -22.59
C GLY A 108 8.63 5.82 -22.26
N PHE A 109 7.42 6.31 -22.01
CA PHE A 109 7.22 7.69 -21.58
C PHE A 109 7.90 7.98 -20.24
N ILE A 110 7.73 7.10 -19.24
CA ILE A 110 8.35 7.24 -17.91
C ILE A 110 9.87 7.31 -18.04
N GLU A 111 10.47 6.42 -18.84
CA GLU A 111 11.92 6.39 -19.05
C GLU A 111 12.44 7.66 -19.74
N ASP A 112 11.81 8.06 -20.85
CA ASP A 112 12.28 9.17 -21.68
C ASP A 112 12.02 10.56 -21.06
N ASN A 113 11.01 10.65 -20.18
CA ASN A 113 10.49 11.91 -19.63
C ASN A 113 10.56 12.00 -18.10
N TYR A 114 11.35 11.15 -17.45
CA TYR A 114 11.55 11.24 -16.01
C TYR A 114 11.97 12.65 -15.57
N GLY A 115 11.27 13.19 -14.56
CA GLY A 115 11.52 14.54 -14.03
C GLY A 115 11.06 15.69 -14.94
N LYS A 116 10.41 15.40 -16.08
CA LYS A 116 9.93 16.42 -17.04
C LYS A 116 8.42 16.68 -16.96
N THR A 117 7.63 15.80 -16.36
CA THR A 117 6.16 15.92 -16.33
C THR A 117 5.70 17.12 -15.50
N GLY A 118 6.25 17.29 -14.29
CA GLY A 118 5.85 18.36 -13.38
C GLY A 118 6.03 17.96 -11.92
N GLU A 119 5.38 18.71 -11.03
CA GLU A 119 5.31 18.43 -9.59
C GLU A 119 3.84 18.34 -9.17
N PHE A 120 3.47 17.30 -8.41
CA PHE A 120 2.15 17.19 -7.80
C PHE A 120 2.29 17.16 -6.28
N LYS A 121 1.63 18.11 -5.60
CA LYS A 121 1.72 18.25 -4.15
C LYS A 121 0.40 18.68 -3.54
N ARG A 122 0.29 18.50 -2.23
CA ARG A 122 -0.76 19.11 -1.42
C ARG A 122 -0.29 20.47 -0.90
N THR A 123 -1.16 21.47 -0.92
CA THR A 123 -0.82 22.85 -0.53
C THR A 123 -1.59 23.38 0.66
N ASP A 124 -2.68 22.72 1.07
CA ASP A 124 -3.37 23.02 2.33
C ASP A 124 -2.68 22.37 3.55
N LYS A 125 -3.10 22.74 4.76
CA LYS A 125 -2.57 22.23 6.03
C LYS A 125 -3.63 21.51 6.87
N ASN A 126 -4.76 21.15 6.27
CA ASN A 126 -5.87 20.57 7.02
C ASN A 126 -5.48 19.16 7.51
N GLN A 127 -5.98 18.76 8.68
CA GLN A 127 -5.81 17.38 9.12
C GLN A 127 -6.86 16.49 8.44
N LEU A 128 -6.51 15.23 8.18
CA LEU A 128 -7.50 14.21 7.85
C LEU A 128 -7.77 13.43 9.13
N ILE A 129 -8.92 13.68 9.73
CA ILE A 129 -9.37 12.98 10.94
C ILE A 129 -10.38 11.91 10.51
N ALA A 130 -10.21 10.69 11.02
CA ALA A 130 -11.04 9.55 10.67
C ALA A 130 -12.54 9.85 10.85
N GLY A 131 -13.32 9.62 9.78
CA GLY A 131 -14.77 9.83 9.75
C GLY A 131 -15.23 11.29 9.72
N GLU A 132 -14.33 12.27 9.60
CA GLU A 132 -14.69 13.69 9.45
C GLU A 132 -14.78 14.14 7.99
N PHE A 133 -15.32 15.35 7.79
CA PHE A 133 -15.29 16.05 6.52
C PHE A 133 -14.22 17.14 6.53
N THR A 134 -13.49 17.26 5.42
CA THR A 134 -12.48 18.31 5.25
C THR A 134 -12.39 18.74 3.78
N THR A 135 -11.65 19.80 3.48
CA THR A 135 -11.33 20.18 2.10
C THR A 135 -9.83 20.04 1.89
N LEU A 136 -9.40 19.40 0.82
CA LEU A 136 -7.99 19.26 0.45
C LEU A 136 -7.72 20.08 -0.81
N THR A 137 -6.58 20.76 -0.85
CA THR A 137 -6.10 21.46 -2.04
C THR A 137 -4.85 20.76 -2.56
N LEU A 138 -4.98 20.12 -3.71
CA LEU A 138 -3.87 19.51 -4.43
C LEU A 138 -3.50 20.42 -5.62
N GLU A 139 -2.22 20.52 -5.92
CA GLU A 139 -1.70 21.38 -6.97
C GLU A 139 -0.75 20.57 -7.86
N TYR A 140 -1.06 20.52 -9.15
CA TYR A 140 -0.14 20.04 -10.18
C TYR A 140 0.48 21.24 -10.89
N THR A 141 1.81 21.35 -10.85
CA THR A 141 2.59 22.33 -11.61
C THR A 141 3.18 21.66 -12.84
N VAL A 142 2.88 22.20 -14.02
CA VAL A 142 3.31 21.65 -15.31
C VAL A 142 4.83 21.78 -15.47
N GLY A 143 5.47 20.70 -15.89
CA GLY A 143 6.91 20.63 -16.17
C GLY A 143 7.26 21.03 -17.60
N ALA A 144 8.25 20.37 -18.19
CA ALA A 144 8.67 20.59 -19.57
C ALA A 144 7.72 19.96 -20.60
N ILE A 145 6.85 19.04 -20.17
CA ILE A 145 5.82 18.43 -21.03
C ILE A 145 4.54 19.26 -20.92
N GLU A 146 4.22 19.98 -21.99
CA GLU A 146 3.03 20.83 -22.07
C GLU A 146 1.73 20.00 -22.03
N ALA A 147 0.70 20.59 -21.43
CA ALA A 147 -0.65 20.02 -21.46
C ALA A 147 -1.49 20.79 -22.50
N LYS A 148 -1.77 20.13 -23.61
CA LYS A 148 -2.41 20.70 -24.81
C LYS A 148 -3.92 20.39 -24.85
N PRO A 149 -4.71 21.08 -25.70
CA PRO A 149 -6.11 20.73 -25.91
C PRO A 149 -6.29 19.26 -26.25
N GLY A 150 -7.32 18.64 -25.67
CA GLY A 150 -7.60 17.20 -25.77
C GLY A 150 -6.97 16.36 -24.66
N GLY A 151 -5.92 16.85 -23.99
CA GLY A 151 -5.30 16.16 -22.86
C GLY A 151 -6.24 16.03 -21.67
N ILE A 152 -6.14 14.92 -20.92
CA ILE A 152 -7.05 14.58 -19.81
C ILE A 152 -6.25 14.22 -18.56
N PHE A 153 -6.47 14.94 -17.46
CA PHE A 153 -6.00 14.54 -16.14
C PHE A 153 -7.08 13.73 -15.43
N ARG A 154 -6.69 12.67 -14.71
CA ARG A 154 -7.59 11.92 -13.82
C ARG A 154 -6.96 11.72 -12.46
N ILE A 155 -7.79 11.81 -11.42
CA ILE A 155 -7.37 11.63 -10.02
C ILE A 155 -8.02 10.37 -9.44
N GLY A 156 -7.22 9.61 -8.71
CA GLY A 156 -7.62 8.32 -8.16
C GLY A 156 -7.91 8.39 -6.65
N GLN A 157 -8.73 7.48 -6.17
CA GLN A 157 -8.97 7.24 -4.74
C GLN A 157 -8.97 5.74 -4.49
N HIS A 158 -8.30 5.31 -3.42
CA HIS A 158 -8.16 3.90 -3.12
C HIS A 158 -9.51 3.20 -2.92
N PHE A 159 -9.75 2.05 -3.55
CA PHE A 159 -11.03 1.34 -3.54
C PHE A 159 -11.43 0.76 -2.17
N MET A 160 -10.45 0.52 -1.30
CA MET A 160 -10.68 0.06 0.09
C MET A 160 -11.08 1.19 1.06
N SER A 161 -11.19 2.43 0.57
CA SER A 161 -11.72 3.54 1.35
C SER A 161 -13.22 3.36 1.56
N ASP A 162 -13.68 3.44 2.81
CA ASP A 162 -15.11 3.40 3.16
C ASP A 162 -15.76 4.81 3.19
N GLY A 163 -14.95 5.86 3.07
CA GLY A 163 -15.43 7.22 2.82
C GLY A 163 -16.06 7.38 1.44
N ALA A 164 -16.95 8.36 1.29
CA ALA A 164 -17.62 8.65 0.03
C ALA A 164 -16.61 8.87 -1.12
N ARG A 165 -16.87 8.23 -2.26
CA ARG A 165 -16.03 8.34 -3.46
C ARG A 165 -15.97 9.78 -3.96
N ILE A 166 -14.79 10.21 -4.39
CA ILE A 166 -14.62 11.49 -5.08
C ILE A 166 -15.46 11.53 -6.36
N GLN A 167 -16.14 12.64 -6.60
CA GLN A 167 -17.06 12.81 -7.72
C GLN A 167 -17.05 14.26 -8.20
N ASN A 168 -17.39 14.50 -9.47
CA ASN A 168 -17.45 15.83 -10.08
C ASN A 168 -18.80 16.11 -10.77
N SER A 169 -19.87 15.46 -10.30
CA SER A 169 -21.21 15.51 -10.90
C SER A 169 -22.27 16.18 -10.00
N ASN A 170 -22.12 16.15 -8.68
CA ASN A 170 -23.06 16.73 -7.72
C ASN A 170 -22.35 17.71 -6.76
N PRO A 171 -22.47 19.03 -6.96
CA PRO A 171 -21.83 20.03 -6.11
C PRO A 171 -22.31 20.05 -4.65
N GLU A 172 -23.51 19.55 -4.37
CA GLU A 172 -24.05 19.40 -3.00
C GLU A 172 -23.66 18.06 -2.36
N GLY A 173 -23.21 17.10 -3.17
CA GLY A 173 -22.82 15.76 -2.73
C GLY A 173 -21.49 15.75 -1.97
N HIS A 174 -21.28 14.74 -1.13
CA HIS A 174 -19.99 14.52 -0.46
C HIS A 174 -18.84 14.34 -1.48
N SER A 175 -17.62 14.68 -1.06
CA SER A 175 -16.40 14.48 -1.85
C SER A 175 -16.46 15.06 -3.26
N PHE A 176 -17.17 16.18 -3.44
CA PHE A 176 -17.20 16.91 -4.72
C PHE A 176 -15.82 17.47 -5.06
N VAL A 177 -15.40 17.33 -6.31
CA VAL A 177 -14.08 17.74 -6.80
C VAL A 177 -14.21 18.78 -7.89
N THR A 178 -13.42 19.85 -7.77
CA THR A 178 -13.28 20.87 -8.81
C THR A 178 -11.84 20.99 -9.30
N PHE A 179 -11.69 21.49 -10.53
CA PHE A 179 -10.42 21.70 -11.20
C PHE A 179 -10.34 23.14 -11.69
N LYS A 180 -9.20 23.80 -11.48
CA LYS A 180 -8.96 25.17 -11.93
C LYS A 180 -7.58 25.33 -12.53
N ALA A 181 -7.51 25.88 -13.74
CA ALA A 181 -6.25 26.28 -14.37
C ALA A 181 -5.79 27.66 -13.87
N SER A 182 -4.49 27.86 -13.67
CA SER A 182 -3.93 29.17 -13.33
C SER A 182 -3.83 30.11 -14.53
N ARG A 183 -3.63 29.55 -15.74
CA ARG A 183 -3.38 30.32 -16.95
C ARG A 183 -4.67 30.86 -17.53
N GLN A 184 -4.73 32.18 -17.74
CA GLN A 184 -5.85 32.82 -18.42
C GLN A 184 -5.98 32.30 -19.87
N GLY A 185 -7.21 32.07 -20.32
CA GLY A 185 -7.50 31.54 -21.66
C GLY A 185 -7.36 30.03 -21.80
N VAL A 186 -7.05 29.30 -20.72
CA VAL A 186 -7.21 27.84 -20.66
C VAL A 186 -8.59 27.52 -20.11
N GLU A 187 -9.40 26.81 -20.90
CA GLU A 187 -10.69 26.27 -20.45
C GLU A 187 -10.56 24.79 -20.10
N LEU A 188 -11.09 24.43 -18.94
CA LEU A 188 -11.17 23.06 -18.45
C LEU A 188 -12.61 22.55 -18.58
N GLU A 189 -12.75 21.31 -19.02
CA GLU A 189 -14.03 20.61 -19.11
C GLU A 189 -14.05 19.43 -18.13
N ASN A 190 -15.00 19.42 -17.21
CA ASN A 190 -15.21 18.29 -16.30
C ASN A 190 -15.65 17.05 -17.10
N THR A 191 -15.02 15.92 -16.83
CA THR A 191 -15.33 14.64 -17.45
C THR A 191 -15.08 13.51 -16.45
N THR A 192 -15.35 12.27 -16.82
CA THR A 192 -14.90 11.09 -16.08
C THR A 192 -13.98 10.23 -16.94
N SER A 193 -13.16 9.41 -16.30
CA SER A 193 -12.33 8.39 -16.95
C SER A 193 -12.49 7.07 -16.22
N ASN A 194 -12.85 6.02 -16.95
CA ASN A 194 -12.91 4.68 -16.41
C ASN A 194 -11.48 4.20 -16.07
N TRP A 195 -11.25 3.92 -14.79
CA TRP A 195 -9.94 3.52 -14.30
C TRP A 195 -10.01 2.14 -13.65
N TYR A 196 -9.30 1.18 -14.25
CA TYR A 196 -9.07 -0.13 -13.67
C TYR A 196 -7.78 -0.11 -12.83
N SER A 197 -7.89 -0.06 -11.51
CA SER A 197 -6.77 -0.14 -10.56
C SER A 197 -7.27 -0.14 -9.11
N ALA A 198 -6.34 -0.25 -8.15
CA ALA A 198 -6.63 0.02 -6.75
C ALA A 198 -7.12 1.47 -6.49
N TYR A 199 -6.90 2.42 -7.41
CA TYR A 199 -7.33 3.83 -7.26
C TYR A 199 -8.50 4.22 -8.17
N GLY A 200 -8.98 3.26 -8.95
CA GLY A 200 -10.26 3.29 -9.65
C GLY A 200 -11.10 2.15 -9.11
N GLY A 201 -11.49 1.21 -9.95
CA GLY A 201 -12.11 -0.04 -9.52
C GLY A 201 -11.19 -1.25 -9.65
N PHE A 202 -11.09 -2.06 -8.58
CA PHE A 202 -10.22 -3.24 -8.54
C PHE A 202 -10.81 -4.46 -9.26
N ARG A 203 -12.14 -4.61 -9.31
CA ARG A 203 -12.80 -5.75 -9.97
C ARG A 203 -13.27 -5.45 -11.38
N ALA A 204 -13.70 -4.21 -11.61
CA ALA A 204 -14.08 -3.66 -12.90
C ALA A 204 -13.67 -2.17 -12.94
N PRO A 205 -13.46 -1.57 -14.12
CA PRO A 205 -13.10 -0.16 -14.19
C PRO A 205 -14.26 0.69 -13.67
N GLU A 206 -13.94 1.68 -12.84
CA GLU A 206 -14.94 2.62 -12.31
C GLU A 206 -14.66 4.03 -12.83
N PRO A 207 -15.72 4.85 -13.04
CA PRO A 207 -15.57 6.22 -13.48
C PRO A 207 -14.95 7.06 -12.36
N MET A 208 -13.75 7.58 -12.61
CA MET A 208 -13.05 8.49 -11.70
C MET A 208 -13.14 9.94 -12.21
N PRO A 209 -13.16 10.95 -11.30
CA PRO A 209 -13.14 12.35 -11.70
C PRO A 209 -11.93 12.67 -12.57
N ALA A 210 -12.21 13.41 -13.64
CA ALA A 210 -11.21 13.81 -14.61
C ALA A 210 -11.51 15.22 -15.14
N VAL A 211 -10.50 15.83 -15.75
CA VAL A 211 -10.62 17.13 -16.39
C VAL A 211 -9.89 17.13 -17.72
N ARG A 212 -10.59 17.56 -18.77
CA ARG A 212 -10.04 17.71 -20.12
C ARG A 212 -9.64 19.17 -20.34
N ILE A 213 -8.50 19.38 -20.99
CA ILE A 213 -8.14 20.69 -21.51
C ILE A 213 -8.94 20.91 -22.79
N LYS A 214 -9.93 21.81 -22.73
CA LYS A 214 -10.81 22.09 -23.86
C LYS A 214 -10.17 23.07 -24.83
N THR A 215 -9.59 24.15 -24.32
CA THR A 215 -8.89 25.19 -25.09
C THR A 215 -7.66 25.69 -24.36
N GLY A 216 -6.72 26.27 -25.10
CA GLY A 216 -5.45 26.77 -24.56
C GLY A 216 -4.45 25.66 -24.23
N THR A 217 -3.23 26.07 -23.86
CA THR A 217 -2.13 25.16 -23.50
C THR A 217 -1.57 25.57 -22.14
N LEU A 218 -1.43 24.62 -21.22
CA LEU A 218 -0.66 24.82 -20.00
C LEU A 218 0.81 24.50 -20.30
N THR A 219 1.67 25.45 -19.98
CA THR A 219 3.12 25.39 -20.20
C THR A 219 3.85 25.32 -18.87
N ARG A 220 5.17 25.16 -18.91
CA ARG A 220 6.01 25.05 -17.71
C ARG A 220 5.71 26.14 -16.68
N GLY A 221 5.38 25.72 -15.46
CA GLY A 221 5.06 26.60 -14.34
C GLY A 221 3.58 26.96 -14.20
N ASP A 222 2.76 26.73 -15.22
CA ASP A 222 1.30 26.81 -15.09
C ASP A 222 0.78 25.68 -14.18
N LYS A 223 -0.38 25.89 -13.57
CA LYS A 223 -0.91 25.03 -12.52
C LYS A 223 -2.33 24.57 -12.80
N ILE A 224 -2.63 23.36 -12.34
CA ILE A 224 -3.99 22.86 -12.11
C ILE A 224 -4.17 22.71 -10.60
N THR A 225 -5.09 23.48 -10.03
CA THR A 225 -5.57 23.29 -8.66
C THR A 225 -6.73 22.30 -8.67
N ILE A 226 -6.65 21.28 -7.81
CA ILE A 226 -7.66 20.26 -7.61
C ILE A 226 -8.17 20.40 -6.17
N THR A 227 -9.42 20.83 -6.00
CA THR A 227 -10.05 20.96 -4.69
C THR A 227 -10.86 19.71 -4.42
N LEU A 228 -10.41 18.85 -3.51
CA LEU A 228 -11.17 17.68 -3.06
C LEU A 228 -12.07 18.09 -1.89
N GLY A 229 -13.37 17.84 -2.01
CA GLY A 229 -14.33 18.30 -1.02
C GLY A 229 -14.62 19.79 -1.16
N ASP A 230 -14.85 20.27 -2.38
CA ASP A 230 -15.21 21.66 -2.63
C ASP A 230 -16.61 21.96 -2.07
N THR A 231 -16.68 22.87 -1.11
CA THR A 231 -17.90 23.23 -0.37
C THR A 231 -18.66 24.42 -0.98
N THR A 232 -18.13 25.05 -2.03
CA THR A 232 -18.73 26.25 -2.65
C THR A 232 -20.13 26.00 -3.20
N GLY A 233 -20.43 24.76 -3.58
CA GLY A 233 -21.73 24.31 -4.06
C GLY A 233 -22.62 23.65 -3.02
N GLY A 234 -22.27 23.68 -1.73
CA GLY A 234 -23.08 23.12 -0.63
C GLY A 234 -22.62 21.75 -0.12
N SER A 235 -21.58 21.15 -0.71
CA SER A 235 -20.97 19.93 -0.19
C SER A 235 -20.52 20.09 1.28
N LYS A 236 -20.58 19.00 2.06
CA LYS A 236 -19.95 18.94 3.38
C LYS A 236 -18.42 18.90 3.32
N GLY A 237 -17.85 18.56 2.16
CA GLY A 237 -16.42 18.35 1.98
C GLY A 237 -16.08 16.91 1.60
N PHE A 238 -14.79 16.60 1.59
CA PHE A 238 -14.22 15.28 1.36
C PHE A 238 -14.47 14.41 2.57
N SER A 239 -15.13 13.27 2.35
CA SER A 239 -15.42 12.27 3.37
C SER A 239 -14.15 11.47 3.65
N VAL A 240 -13.49 11.77 4.78
CA VAL A 240 -12.35 10.98 5.24
C VAL A 240 -12.85 9.59 5.66
N GLN A 241 -12.12 8.53 5.28
CA GLN A 241 -12.44 7.16 5.69
C GLN A 241 -12.46 7.01 7.23
N THR A 242 -13.17 6.00 7.73
CA THR A 242 -13.26 5.78 9.18
C THR A 242 -12.02 5.12 9.77
N ARG A 243 -11.12 4.60 8.91
CA ARG A 243 -9.86 3.97 9.32
C ARG A 243 -8.70 4.95 9.21
N ASP A 244 -7.86 4.98 10.23
CA ASP A 244 -6.62 5.74 10.23
C ASP A 244 -5.57 5.13 9.28
N GLY A 245 -4.49 5.87 8.98
CA GLY A 245 -3.51 5.43 7.99
C GLY A 245 -2.33 6.39 7.84
N ASP A 246 -1.15 5.88 7.47
CA ASP A 246 0.07 6.70 7.33
C ASP A 246 0.37 7.11 5.88
N ASN A 247 -0.36 6.57 4.91
CA ASN A 247 -0.02 6.66 3.49
C ASN A 247 -1.26 6.58 2.60
N TYR A 248 -2.26 7.43 2.89
CA TYR A 248 -3.48 7.58 2.09
C TYR A 248 -3.18 8.40 0.83
N ARG A 249 -3.20 7.73 -0.33
CA ARG A 249 -2.66 8.25 -1.59
C ARG A 249 -3.74 8.75 -2.55
N PHE A 250 -3.46 9.89 -3.17
CA PHE A 250 -4.16 10.38 -4.37
C PHE A 250 -3.17 10.40 -5.53
N PRO A 251 -3.21 9.42 -6.45
CA PRO A 251 -2.43 9.48 -7.68
C PRO A 251 -3.09 10.41 -8.70
N LEU A 252 -2.25 11.07 -9.49
CA LEU A 252 -2.63 11.86 -10.66
C LEU A 252 -2.00 11.23 -11.90
N GLU A 253 -2.83 10.95 -12.90
CA GLU A 253 -2.37 10.51 -14.21
C GLU A 253 -2.81 11.48 -15.31
N PHE A 254 -2.04 11.51 -16.40
CA PHE A 254 -2.29 12.38 -17.54
C PHE A 254 -2.32 11.58 -18.83
N ASP A 255 -3.39 11.70 -19.61
CA ASP A 255 -3.45 11.30 -21.01
C ASP A 255 -3.12 12.52 -21.85
N LEU A 256 -1.92 12.53 -22.43
CA LEU A 256 -1.40 13.67 -23.18
C LEU A 256 -2.12 13.89 -24.50
N ALA A 257 -2.60 12.80 -25.12
CA ALA A 257 -3.09 12.79 -26.49
C ALA A 257 -4.62 12.65 -26.57
N GLY A 258 -5.30 12.41 -25.45
CA GLY A 258 -6.72 12.12 -25.40
C GLY A 258 -7.07 10.76 -26.01
N ASN A 259 -6.13 9.82 -26.05
CA ASN A 259 -6.27 8.51 -26.70
C ASN A 259 -6.52 7.35 -25.73
N GLY A 260 -6.66 7.64 -24.43
CA GLY A 260 -6.89 6.66 -23.37
C GLY A 260 -5.62 6.07 -22.74
N VAL A 261 -4.42 6.51 -23.14
CA VAL A 261 -3.16 6.07 -22.53
C VAL A 261 -2.71 7.08 -21.49
N PHE A 262 -2.94 6.74 -20.22
CA PHE A 262 -2.63 7.58 -19.07
C PHE A 262 -1.24 7.24 -18.52
N VAL A 263 -0.41 8.26 -18.31
CA VAL A 263 0.91 8.15 -17.66
C VAL A 263 0.88 8.76 -16.26
N PRO A 264 1.60 8.20 -15.28
CA PRO A 264 1.67 8.77 -13.94
C PRO A 264 2.43 10.11 -13.97
N VAL A 265 1.82 11.15 -13.38
CA VAL A 265 2.46 12.48 -13.27
C VAL A 265 2.71 12.91 -11.83
N GLY A 266 2.13 12.21 -10.86
CA GLY A 266 2.49 12.38 -9.45
C GLY A 266 1.57 11.62 -8.51
N VAL A 267 1.94 11.59 -7.23
CA VAL A 267 1.12 11.03 -6.16
C VAL A 267 1.30 11.86 -4.90
N VAL A 268 0.20 12.21 -4.25
CA VAL A 268 0.20 12.84 -2.93
C VAL A 268 -0.12 11.76 -1.89
N SER A 269 0.70 11.63 -0.86
CA SER A 269 0.47 10.73 0.28
C SER A 269 0.09 11.53 1.52
N ASN A 270 -0.90 11.05 2.28
CA ASN A 270 -1.44 11.74 3.45
C ASN A 270 -1.50 10.80 4.66
N VAL A 271 -1.42 11.39 5.85
CA VAL A 271 -1.74 10.69 7.10
C VAL A 271 -3.19 10.99 7.45
N ILE A 272 -3.94 9.94 7.79
CA ILE A 272 -5.24 10.00 8.46
C ILE A 272 -5.01 9.64 9.92
N ILE A 273 -5.39 10.52 10.82
CA ILE A 273 -5.30 10.28 12.26
C ILE A 273 -6.65 9.84 12.82
N GLY A 274 -6.64 9.06 13.89
CA GLY A 274 -7.87 8.72 14.61
C GLY A 274 -8.55 9.97 15.19
N SER A 275 -9.85 9.85 15.45
CA SER A 275 -10.61 10.86 16.17
C SER A 275 -10.29 10.84 17.67
N GLY A 276 -10.97 11.68 18.45
CA GLY A 276 -10.74 11.77 19.91
C GLY A 276 -10.99 10.44 20.64
N PRO A 277 -10.44 10.29 21.86
CA PRO A 277 -10.56 9.06 22.63
C PRO A 277 -12.03 8.78 22.97
N ALA A 278 -12.45 7.54 22.75
CA ALA A 278 -13.81 7.08 23.04
C ALA A 278 -13.81 5.77 23.84
N LEU A 279 -12.79 4.93 23.66
CA LEU A 279 -12.69 3.60 24.23
C LEU A 279 -11.25 3.35 24.71
N ILE A 280 -11.10 2.36 25.59
CA ILE A 280 -9.80 1.77 25.91
C ILE A 280 -9.89 0.25 25.79
N ASN A 281 -8.78 -0.40 25.44
CA ASN A 281 -8.71 -1.85 25.31
C ASN A 281 -7.46 -2.40 25.99
N ALA A 282 -7.68 -3.24 27.00
CA ALA A 282 -6.64 -3.86 27.81
C ALA A 282 -6.41 -5.32 27.40
N ILE A 283 -5.15 -5.68 27.15
CA ILE A 283 -4.73 -7.02 26.73
C ILE A 283 -3.69 -7.60 27.68
N VAL A 284 -3.95 -8.80 28.18
CA VAL A 284 -3.04 -9.67 28.93
C VAL A 284 -2.80 -10.96 28.13
N PRO A 285 -1.73 -11.74 28.40
CA PRO A 285 -1.62 -13.09 27.85
C PRO A 285 -2.86 -13.92 28.18
N SER A 286 -3.23 -14.86 27.31
CA SER A 286 -4.39 -15.73 27.56
C SER A 286 -4.09 -16.84 28.57
N VAL A 287 -2.83 -17.26 28.70
CA VAL A 287 -2.38 -18.28 29.67
C VAL A 287 -1.03 -17.86 30.27
N ALA A 288 -0.96 -17.73 31.60
CA ALA A 288 0.28 -17.48 32.35
C ALA A 288 0.48 -18.56 33.42
N GLY A 289 1.74 -18.83 33.77
CA GLY A 289 2.12 -19.72 34.85
C GLY A 289 1.83 -19.08 36.22
N SER A 290 1.55 -19.90 37.23
CA SER A 290 1.48 -19.43 38.62
C SER A 290 2.76 -18.68 39.01
N GLY A 291 2.59 -17.41 39.43
CA GLY A 291 3.69 -16.52 39.79
C GLY A 291 4.55 -16.03 38.62
N GLU A 292 4.26 -16.43 37.38
CA GLU A 292 4.92 -15.92 36.18
C GLU A 292 4.66 -14.42 36.04
N SER A 293 5.70 -13.68 35.64
CA SER A 293 5.59 -12.25 35.38
C SER A 293 5.01 -12.02 33.99
N PHE A 294 3.97 -11.20 33.89
CA PHE A 294 3.43 -10.75 32.60
C PHE A 294 3.12 -9.25 32.61
N SER A 295 2.69 -8.75 31.45
CA SER A 295 2.34 -7.35 31.24
C SER A 295 0.85 -7.22 30.88
N LEU A 296 0.18 -6.22 31.43
CA LEU A 296 -1.11 -5.75 30.90
C LEU A 296 -0.82 -4.58 29.97
N ARG A 297 -1.20 -4.72 28.70
CA ARG A 297 -1.01 -3.74 27.63
C ARG A 297 -2.31 -3.00 27.38
N LEU A 298 -2.27 -1.70 27.17
CA LEU A 298 -3.45 -0.85 27.01
C LEU A 298 -3.29 0.00 25.75
N ARG A 299 -4.33 0.07 24.93
CA ARG A 299 -4.44 1.06 23.85
C ARG A 299 -5.67 1.94 24.06
N VAL A 300 -5.58 3.19 23.61
CA VAL A 300 -6.70 4.13 23.58
C VAL A 300 -7.25 4.17 22.16
N GLU A 301 -8.56 3.98 22.05
CA GLU A 301 -9.26 3.82 20.79
C GLU A 301 -10.23 4.98 20.57
N ASP A 302 -10.34 5.41 19.32
CA ASP A 302 -11.42 6.30 18.91
C ASP A 302 -12.72 5.51 18.69
N LYS A 303 -13.81 6.19 18.33
CA LYS A 303 -15.12 5.55 18.11
C LYS A 303 -15.15 4.53 16.95
N TYR A 304 -14.09 4.47 16.14
CA TYR A 304 -13.91 3.55 15.03
C TYR A 304 -12.83 2.50 15.31
N PHE A 305 -12.36 2.39 16.55
CA PHE A 305 -11.31 1.47 17.00
C PHE A 305 -9.91 1.77 16.43
N ASN A 306 -9.68 2.98 15.92
CA ASN A 306 -8.33 3.44 15.57
C ASN A 306 -7.57 3.86 16.82
N PRO A 307 -6.22 3.90 16.80
CA PRO A 307 -5.43 4.70 17.70
C PRO A 307 -5.98 6.13 17.84
N ALA A 308 -6.48 6.47 19.03
CA ALA A 308 -7.09 7.78 19.26
C ALA A 308 -6.06 8.91 19.21
N ALA A 309 -6.50 10.10 18.77
CA ALA A 309 -5.74 11.32 18.94
C ALA A 309 -6.04 11.94 20.32
N PHE A 310 -5.08 11.91 21.24
CA PHE A 310 -5.23 12.45 22.59
C PHE A 310 -3.89 12.93 23.21
N ASN A 311 -3.95 13.71 24.29
CA ASN A 311 -2.80 14.35 24.92
C ASN A 311 -2.21 13.53 26.10
N GLY A 312 -2.23 12.20 25.99
CA GLY A 312 -1.79 11.32 27.07
C GLY A 312 -2.79 11.22 28.22
N GLY A 313 -2.51 10.31 29.16
CA GLY A 313 -3.36 10.06 30.32
C GLY A 313 -2.82 8.99 31.26
N SER A 314 -3.40 8.88 32.45
CA SER A 314 -3.15 7.77 33.36
C SER A 314 -4.40 6.90 33.52
N PHE A 315 -4.16 5.61 33.73
CA PHE A 315 -5.19 4.58 33.79
C PHE A 315 -4.94 3.67 34.98
N THR A 316 -5.92 3.57 35.88
CA THR A 316 -5.85 2.72 37.05
C THR A 316 -6.23 1.29 36.68
N VAL A 317 -5.36 0.33 37.00
CA VAL A 317 -5.58 -1.10 36.79
C VAL A 317 -6.05 -1.73 38.10
N LYS A 318 -7.14 -2.50 38.04
CA LYS A 318 -7.71 -3.22 39.17
C LYS A 318 -7.87 -4.71 38.88
N LEU A 319 -7.66 -5.54 39.91
CA LEU A 319 -7.97 -6.96 39.94
C LEU A 319 -8.82 -7.22 41.19
N ASP A 320 -9.98 -7.85 41.04
CA ASP A 320 -10.93 -8.09 42.14
C ASP A 320 -11.22 -6.83 42.98
N ASN A 321 -11.46 -5.70 42.30
CA ASN A 321 -11.67 -4.37 42.87
C ASN A 321 -10.49 -3.77 43.67
N LYS A 322 -9.33 -4.42 43.70
CA LYS A 322 -8.10 -3.90 44.31
C LYS A 322 -7.18 -3.29 43.26
N ILE A 323 -6.55 -2.17 43.58
CA ILE A 323 -5.58 -1.52 42.69
C ILE A 323 -4.37 -2.45 42.52
N ALA A 324 -4.10 -2.84 41.27
CA ALA A 324 -2.94 -3.63 40.88
C ALA A 324 -1.79 -2.75 40.36
N GLY A 325 -2.09 -1.54 39.86
CA GLY A 325 -1.10 -0.58 39.41
C GLY A 325 -1.71 0.53 38.56
N GLN A 326 -0.85 1.29 37.87
CA GLN A 326 -1.26 2.37 36.98
C GLN A 326 -0.47 2.27 35.67
N ILE A 327 -1.15 2.56 34.56
CA ILE A 327 -0.54 2.72 33.24
C ILE A 327 -0.51 4.20 32.92
N LYS A 328 0.64 4.72 32.48
CA LYS A 328 0.77 6.09 31.98
C LYS A 328 1.06 6.04 30.50
N ILE A 329 0.27 6.76 29.71
CA ILE A 329 0.50 6.94 28.29
C ILE A 329 0.88 8.41 28.07
N PRO A 330 2.14 8.70 27.68
CA PRO A 330 2.56 10.06 27.37
C PRO A 330 1.81 10.66 26.18
N ALA A 331 1.78 11.99 26.08
CA ALA A 331 1.29 12.66 24.88
C ALA A 331 2.10 12.23 23.64
N GLY A 332 1.41 11.93 22.55
CA GLY A 332 2.01 11.42 21.32
C GLY A 332 2.17 9.90 21.25
N GLU A 333 1.95 9.19 22.35
CA GLU A 333 1.87 7.72 22.37
C GLU A 333 0.41 7.26 22.31
N VAL A 334 0.16 6.11 21.68
CA VAL A 334 -1.19 5.55 21.51
C VAL A 334 -1.47 4.35 22.40
N SER A 335 -0.43 3.82 23.04
CA SER A 335 -0.49 2.64 23.90
C SER A 335 0.48 2.74 25.09
N GLY A 336 0.21 1.95 26.12
CA GLY A 336 1.03 1.83 27.32
C GLY A 336 0.93 0.44 27.92
N ARG A 337 1.67 0.20 29.01
CA ARG A 337 1.68 -1.10 29.69
C ARG A 337 1.94 -0.98 31.19
N LEU A 338 1.48 -1.97 31.94
CA LEU A 338 1.86 -2.27 33.32
C LEU A 338 2.60 -3.62 33.33
N ASP A 339 3.90 -3.58 33.54
CA ASP A 339 4.76 -4.76 33.58
C ASP A 339 4.84 -5.34 35.00
N GLY A 340 5.34 -6.57 35.12
CA GLY A 340 5.68 -7.16 36.42
C GLY A 340 4.50 -7.74 37.20
N ILE A 341 3.33 -7.89 36.57
CA ILE A 341 2.14 -8.47 37.21
C ILE A 341 2.41 -9.96 37.46
N ARG A 342 2.13 -10.42 38.69
CA ARG A 342 2.25 -11.82 39.11
C ARG A 342 1.02 -12.26 39.87
N ILE A 343 0.43 -13.38 39.48
CA ILE A 343 -0.71 -13.99 40.18
C ILE A 343 -0.29 -15.39 40.63
N PRO A 344 -0.16 -15.65 41.94
CA PRO A 344 0.26 -16.96 42.44
C PRO A 344 -0.89 -17.99 42.45
N LYS A 345 -2.14 -17.53 42.58
CA LYS A 345 -3.29 -18.42 42.71
C LYS A 345 -3.79 -18.82 41.32
N GLU A 346 -3.92 -20.12 41.08
CA GLU A 346 -4.53 -20.66 39.85
C GLU A 346 -5.99 -20.19 39.71
N GLY A 347 -6.42 -20.02 38.46
CA GLY A 347 -7.78 -19.59 38.14
C GLY A 347 -7.87 -18.67 36.92
N ALA A 348 -9.09 -18.32 36.54
CA ALA A 348 -9.36 -17.38 35.46
C ALA A 348 -9.58 -15.97 36.03
N TYR A 349 -8.91 -14.98 35.46
CA TYR A 349 -8.95 -13.59 35.91
C TYR A 349 -9.26 -12.65 34.74
N LYS A 350 -9.81 -11.48 35.09
CA LYS A 350 -9.92 -10.31 34.22
C LYS A 350 -9.52 -9.07 35.00
N PHE A 351 -8.82 -8.17 34.35
CA PHE A 351 -8.48 -6.86 34.92
C PHE A 351 -9.53 -5.84 34.52
N GLN A 352 -9.81 -4.90 35.41
CA GLN A 352 -10.55 -3.69 35.08
C GLN A 352 -9.54 -2.56 34.89
N VAL A 353 -9.71 -1.76 33.85
CA VAL A 353 -8.93 -0.54 33.63
C VAL A 353 -9.89 0.63 33.53
N VAL A 354 -9.56 1.73 34.18
CA VAL A 354 -10.35 2.96 34.17
C VAL A 354 -9.41 4.16 34.05
N ASP A 355 -9.80 5.15 33.27
CA ASP A 355 -9.06 6.41 33.17
C ASP A 355 -9.20 7.26 34.45
N ASP A 356 -8.44 8.35 34.55
CA ASP A 356 -8.46 9.23 35.73
C ASP A 356 -9.81 9.94 35.95
N SER A 357 -10.60 10.15 34.89
CA SER A 357 -11.92 10.78 34.99
C SER A 357 -13.01 9.82 35.48
N GLY A 358 -12.83 8.51 35.25
CA GLY A 358 -13.85 7.49 35.49
C GLY A 358 -14.84 7.33 34.35
N GLU A 359 -14.74 8.12 33.27
CA GLU A 359 -15.67 8.09 32.13
C GLU A 359 -15.40 6.92 31.18
N ILE A 360 -14.12 6.53 30.99
CA ILE A 360 -13.74 5.47 30.06
C ILE A 360 -13.16 4.30 30.84
N SER A 361 -13.76 3.11 30.68
CA SER A 361 -13.30 1.89 31.33
C SER A 361 -13.44 0.67 30.42
N CYS A 362 -12.65 -0.36 30.70
CA CYS A 362 -12.77 -1.67 30.03
C CYS A 362 -12.46 -2.83 30.98
N GLN A 363 -12.84 -4.03 30.55
CA GLN A 363 -12.27 -5.27 31.08
C GLN A 363 -11.24 -5.81 30.09
N SER A 364 -10.16 -6.41 30.60
CA SER A 364 -9.20 -7.12 29.75
C SER A 364 -9.81 -8.38 29.14
N ASN A 365 -9.15 -8.95 28.13
CA ASN A 365 -9.36 -10.36 27.80
C ASN A 365 -9.10 -11.25 29.04
N PRO A 366 -9.70 -12.45 29.11
CA PRO A 366 -9.42 -13.37 30.20
C PRO A 366 -7.98 -13.87 30.14
N ILE A 367 -7.40 -14.08 31.32
CA ILE A 367 -6.14 -14.79 31.54
C ILE A 367 -6.40 -16.00 32.43
N LEU A 368 -5.91 -17.16 32.01
CA LEU A 368 -5.88 -18.38 32.80
C LEU A 368 -4.52 -18.52 33.48
N ILE A 369 -4.52 -18.65 34.81
CA ILE A 369 -3.34 -18.93 35.62
C ILE A 369 -3.32 -20.41 35.96
N GLU A 370 -2.28 -21.11 35.53
CA GLU A 370 -2.07 -22.54 35.74
C GLU A 370 -0.69 -22.80 36.31
N ASN A 371 -0.55 -23.83 37.14
CA ASN A 371 0.76 -24.33 37.54
C ASN A 371 1.39 -25.11 36.37
N ASN A 372 2.59 -24.72 35.93
CA ASN A 372 3.32 -25.34 34.82
C ASN A 372 2.46 -25.59 33.56
N PRO A 373 1.95 -24.52 32.92
CA PRO A 373 1.03 -24.66 31.78
C PRO A 373 1.70 -25.41 30.63
N GLY A 374 1.06 -26.50 30.20
CA GLY A 374 1.54 -27.33 29.09
C GLY A 374 1.29 -26.73 27.70
N GLN A 375 0.43 -25.71 27.61
CA GLN A 375 0.09 -25.02 26.37
C GLN A 375 -0.04 -23.51 26.60
N ARG A 376 0.17 -22.74 25.55
CA ARG A 376 -0.01 -21.28 25.51
C ARG A 376 -0.93 -20.94 24.35
N ILE A 377 -1.65 -19.84 24.47
CA ILE A 377 -2.48 -19.28 23.39
C ILE A 377 -1.82 -17.98 22.94
N TYR A 378 -1.57 -17.88 21.64
CA TYR A 378 -1.00 -16.72 20.97
C TYR A 378 -1.94 -16.25 19.87
N TRP A 379 -2.03 -14.94 19.69
CA TRP A 379 -2.91 -14.29 18.73
C TRP A 379 -2.09 -13.66 17.60
N GLY A 380 -2.53 -13.82 16.37
CA GLY A 380 -1.82 -13.25 15.24
C GLY A 380 -2.62 -13.15 13.96
N GLU A 381 -2.05 -12.43 13.01
CA GLU A 381 -2.59 -12.22 11.66
C GLU A 381 -1.63 -12.82 10.63
N LEU A 382 -2.11 -13.74 9.81
CA LEU A 382 -1.28 -14.45 8.82
C LEU A 382 -1.61 -14.08 7.38
N HIS A 383 -2.54 -13.15 7.16
CA HIS A 383 -2.99 -12.73 5.85
C HIS A 383 -3.15 -11.21 5.77
N GLY A 384 -2.04 -10.50 5.63
CA GLY A 384 -2.01 -9.03 5.48
C GLY A 384 -1.51 -8.55 4.14
N HIS A 385 -1.98 -7.36 3.72
CA HIS A 385 -1.50 -6.64 2.53
C HIS A 385 -1.09 -5.20 2.89
N SER A 386 -0.14 -4.66 2.12
CA SER A 386 0.33 -3.27 2.24
C SER A 386 -0.02 -2.43 1.01
N GLY A 387 0.24 -1.13 1.06
CA GLY A 387 0.05 -0.21 -0.08
C GLY A 387 1.03 -0.38 -1.25
N TRP A 388 1.81 -1.47 -1.28
CA TRP A 388 2.53 -1.92 -2.47
C TRP A 388 1.64 -2.69 -3.45
N GLU A 389 0.51 -3.21 -2.98
CA GLU A 389 -0.43 -4.05 -3.74
C GLU A 389 -1.83 -3.41 -3.69
N GLU A 390 -2.88 -4.20 -3.40
CA GLU A 390 -4.24 -3.71 -3.20
C GLU A 390 -4.55 -3.29 -1.75
N GLY A 391 -3.59 -3.48 -0.83
CA GLY A 391 -3.70 -3.02 0.55
C GLY A 391 -3.50 -1.50 0.69
N THR A 392 -3.49 -1.02 1.93
CA THR A 392 -3.27 0.40 2.25
C THR A 392 -2.17 0.57 3.28
N GLY A 393 -1.56 1.75 3.36
CA GLY A 393 -0.54 2.06 4.37
C GLY A 393 0.84 1.51 4.04
N SER A 394 1.81 1.77 4.90
CA SER A 394 3.15 1.22 4.78
C SER A 394 3.30 -0.15 5.45
N VAL A 395 4.34 -0.89 5.03
CA VAL A 395 4.77 -2.14 5.68
C VAL A 395 5.14 -1.88 7.14
N GLN A 396 5.81 -0.75 7.40
CA GLN A 396 6.22 -0.31 8.73
C GLN A 396 5.03 -0.15 9.66
N ARG A 397 3.97 0.54 9.18
CA ARG A 397 2.75 0.75 9.94
C ARG A 397 2.01 -0.55 10.20
N TYR A 398 1.92 -1.45 9.22
CA TYR A 398 1.24 -2.74 9.41
C TYR A 398 1.81 -3.49 10.63
N TYR A 399 3.14 -3.63 10.67
CA TYR A 399 3.79 -4.35 11.76
C TYR A 399 3.82 -3.56 13.08
N TRP A 400 3.98 -2.24 13.03
CA TRP A 400 3.83 -1.39 14.22
C TRP A 400 2.44 -1.54 14.83
N PHE A 401 1.40 -1.49 14.00
CA PHE A 401 0.03 -1.66 14.47
C PHE A 401 -0.18 -3.04 15.09
N ALA A 402 0.23 -4.10 14.38
CA ALA A 402 0.11 -5.48 14.88
C ALA A 402 0.78 -5.65 16.25
N ARG A 403 2.03 -5.20 16.39
CA ARG A 403 2.84 -5.40 17.61
C ARG A 403 2.51 -4.45 18.75
N ASP A 404 2.44 -3.15 18.45
CA ASP A 404 2.46 -2.08 19.47
C ASP A 404 1.08 -1.46 19.71
N VAL A 405 0.08 -1.74 18.86
CA VAL A 405 -1.31 -1.29 19.04
C VAL A 405 -2.21 -2.48 19.33
N ALA A 406 -2.38 -3.39 18.36
CA ALA A 406 -3.24 -4.56 18.49
C ALA A 406 -2.70 -5.59 19.49
N PHE A 407 -1.41 -5.51 19.83
CA PHE A 407 -0.72 -6.41 20.75
C PHE A 407 -0.75 -7.89 20.33
N LEU A 408 -0.73 -8.15 19.03
CA LEU A 408 -0.58 -9.49 18.46
C LEU A 408 0.80 -10.06 18.83
N ASP A 409 0.86 -11.38 18.98
CA ASP A 409 2.08 -12.13 19.28
C ASP A 409 2.85 -12.47 17.99
N PHE A 410 2.14 -12.59 16.87
CA PHE A 410 2.75 -12.77 15.56
C PHE A 410 1.93 -12.11 14.46
N ALA A 411 2.60 -11.67 13.39
CA ALA A 411 1.91 -11.25 12.17
C ALA A 411 2.74 -11.56 10.93
N SER A 412 2.10 -11.71 9.77
CA SER A 412 2.75 -11.86 8.47
C SER A 412 2.12 -10.95 7.43
N LEU A 413 2.94 -10.35 6.56
CA LEU A 413 2.48 -9.76 5.31
C LEU A 413 2.59 -10.80 4.20
N THR A 414 1.47 -11.13 3.58
CA THR A 414 1.36 -12.16 2.55
C THR A 414 1.06 -11.53 1.20
N GLY A 415 2.02 -10.73 0.76
CA GLY A 415 1.90 -10.03 -0.51
C GLY A 415 1.75 -10.98 -1.70
N HIS A 416 0.97 -10.58 -2.71
CA HIS A 416 0.78 -11.40 -3.92
C HIS A 416 2.09 -11.54 -4.70
N ASP A 417 2.69 -12.72 -4.72
CA ASP A 417 3.91 -13.02 -5.48
C ASP A 417 3.79 -12.64 -6.96
N ALA A 418 2.61 -12.88 -7.53
CA ALA A 418 2.32 -12.60 -8.92
C ALA A 418 2.09 -11.11 -9.21
N MET A 419 1.91 -10.26 -8.19
CA MET A 419 1.81 -8.80 -8.29
C MET A 419 2.97 -8.08 -7.58
N MET A 420 4.01 -8.82 -7.18
CA MET A 420 5.15 -8.28 -6.47
C MET A 420 6.17 -7.67 -7.44
N ILE A 421 6.76 -6.55 -7.02
CA ILE A 421 7.95 -5.94 -7.63
C ILE A 421 9.14 -6.04 -6.66
N ARG A 422 10.36 -5.97 -7.17
CA ARG A 422 11.58 -6.07 -6.37
C ARG A 422 11.66 -5.04 -5.25
N PRO A 423 11.37 -3.74 -5.46
CA PRO A 423 11.39 -2.78 -4.36
C PRO A 423 10.37 -3.12 -3.25
N ALA A 424 9.19 -3.63 -3.59
CA ALA A 424 8.19 -4.04 -2.60
C ALA A 424 8.66 -5.27 -1.82
N TRP A 425 9.23 -6.27 -2.50
CA TRP A 425 9.79 -7.46 -1.85
C TRP A 425 10.93 -7.11 -0.89
N GLU A 426 11.84 -6.23 -1.31
CA GLU A 426 12.95 -5.75 -0.49
C GLU A 426 12.46 -4.93 0.71
N ASP A 427 11.41 -4.12 0.55
CA ASP A 427 10.76 -3.39 1.64
C ASP A 427 10.16 -4.33 2.67
N ILE A 428 9.32 -5.28 2.23
CA ILE A 428 8.70 -6.28 3.10
C ILE A 428 9.76 -7.04 3.89
N ARG A 429 10.75 -7.65 3.21
CA ARG A 429 11.82 -8.40 3.88
C ARG A 429 12.57 -7.59 4.92
N ARG A 430 12.90 -6.33 4.59
CA ARG A 430 13.67 -5.46 5.48
C ARG A 430 12.88 -5.13 6.74
N GLU A 431 11.62 -4.75 6.60
CA GLU A 431 10.80 -4.38 7.77
C GLU A 431 10.38 -5.60 8.59
N THR A 432 10.07 -6.74 7.96
CA THR A 432 9.85 -8.02 8.66
C THR A 432 11.06 -8.36 9.54
N ALA A 433 12.27 -8.33 8.99
CA ALA A 433 13.49 -8.62 9.74
C ALA A 433 13.73 -7.63 10.89
N LYS A 434 13.41 -6.35 10.68
CA LYS A 434 13.59 -5.27 11.67
C LYS A 434 12.62 -5.39 12.84
N VAL A 435 11.39 -5.82 12.60
CA VAL A 435 10.32 -5.82 13.61
C VAL A 435 10.24 -7.13 14.40
N ASN A 436 10.72 -8.24 13.82
CA ASN A 436 10.82 -9.54 14.49
C ASN A 436 11.67 -9.44 15.76
N GLN A 437 11.09 -9.85 16.89
CA GLN A 437 11.72 -9.81 18.20
C GLN A 437 11.42 -11.13 18.93
N PRO A 438 12.34 -12.11 18.88
CA PRO A 438 12.15 -13.40 19.54
C PRO A 438 11.73 -13.25 21.01
N GLY A 439 10.69 -14.00 21.41
CA GLY A 439 10.11 -13.92 22.75
C GLY A 439 9.16 -12.74 23.00
N ARG A 440 8.95 -11.86 22.01
CA ARG A 440 8.00 -10.74 22.09
C ARG A 440 7.05 -10.66 20.89
N PHE A 441 7.55 -10.79 19.67
CA PHE A 441 6.78 -10.67 18.43
C PHE A 441 7.44 -11.44 17.30
N VAL A 442 6.69 -12.32 16.62
CA VAL A 442 7.18 -13.05 15.43
C VAL A 442 6.60 -12.41 14.17
N ALA A 443 7.47 -11.99 13.25
CA ALA A 443 7.09 -11.22 12.05
C ALA A 443 7.32 -11.96 10.74
#